data_AF-A0A9E6VWF6-F1
#
_entry.id   AF-A0A9E6VWF6-F1
#
_cell.length_a   1.000
_cell.length_b   1.000
_cell.length_c   1.000
_cell.angle_alpha   90.00
_cell.angle_beta   90.00
_cell.angle_gamma   90.00
#
_symmetry.space_group_name_H-M   'P 1'
#
loop_
_entity.id
_entity.type
_entity.pdbx_description
1 polymer ?
#
loop_
_entity_poly.entity_id
_entity_poly.type
_entity_poly.pdbx_seq_one_letter_code
_entity_poly.pdbx_strand_id
1 'polypeptide(L)'
;MKNYTDALGSGSQVGTLHISSGKIVACDPLADPNTEGLTQGVPAGDYPLELHYNDDERPVLACLRFSDKPVVRWEMAVIAGQDVSTLQEGHIFGYPVDAGMGCFMDVESAKLYLQRFSELNEEIKKKKGPDAYANLYDDLIEPAMQESGEFDFLDFRPYADKPNNVLLFTSGWGDGFYASYWAFDAENRPVALVTDFGYGEDEE
;
A
#
# COMPACT_ATOMS: atom_id res chain seq x y z
N MET A 1 -21.76 0.56 -2.88
CA MET A 1 -20.32 0.22 -2.75
C MET A 1 -19.68 0.49 -4.11
N LYS A 2 -18.54 1.19 -4.15
CA LYS A 2 -17.83 1.50 -5.40
C LYS A 2 -17.44 0.20 -6.12
N ASN A 3 -17.49 0.21 -7.45
CA ASN A 3 -17.13 -0.90 -8.31
C ASN A 3 -15.94 -0.48 -9.16
N TYR A 4 -14.83 -1.23 -9.07
CA TYR A 4 -13.59 -0.92 -9.77
C TYR A 4 -13.30 -1.92 -10.90
N THR A 5 -14.27 -2.74 -11.32
CA THR A 5 -14.07 -3.76 -12.35
C THR A 5 -13.54 -3.17 -13.66
N ASP A 6 -14.00 -1.98 -14.05
CA ASP A 6 -13.53 -1.30 -15.27
C ASP A 6 -12.05 -0.85 -15.14
N ALA A 7 -11.62 -0.51 -13.92
CA ALA A 7 -10.23 -0.13 -13.67
C ALA A 7 -9.27 -1.30 -13.89
N LEU A 8 -9.68 -2.53 -13.53
CA LEU A 8 -8.82 -3.72 -13.57
C LEU A 8 -8.27 -4.09 -14.97
N GLY A 9 -8.65 -3.39 -16.04
CA GLY A 9 -8.12 -3.61 -17.39
C GLY A 9 -7.11 -2.56 -17.91
N SER A 10 -6.84 -1.49 -17.17
CA SER A 10 -6.09 -0.32 -17.68
C SER A 10 -4.87 0.11 -16.85
N GLY A 11 -4.50 -0.67 -15.84
CA GLY A 11 -3.41 -0.33 -14.92
C GLY A 11 -2.02 -0.51 -15.55
N SER A 12 -1.08 0.34 -15.12
CA SER A 12 0.34 0.17 -15.41
C SER A 12 0.99 -0.63 -14.29
N GLN A 13 1.61 -1.76 -14.61
CA GLN A 13 2.32 -2.56 -13.61
C GLN A 13 3.59 -1.83 -13.15
N VAL A 14 3.71 -1.60 -11.84
CA VAL A 14 4.81 -0.82 -11.24
C VAL A 14 5.73 -1.65 -10.33
N GLY A 15 5.33 -2.87 -9.96
CA GLY A 15 6.16 -3.72 -9.11
C GLY A 15 5.51 -5.06 -8.83
N THR A 16 6.20 -5.88 -8.03
CA THR A 16 5.70 -7.18 -7.59
C THR A 16 5.92 -7.33 -6.09
N LEU A 17 4.84 -7.51 -5.34
CA LEU A 17 4.89 -7.67 -3.89
C LEU A 17 5.09 -9.14 -3.52
N HIS A 18 6.11 -9.40 -2.70
CA HIS A 18 6.32 -10.70 -2.09
C HIS A 18 5.48 -10.84 -0.82
N ILE A 19 4.62 -11.85 -0.79
CA ILE A 19 3.75 -12.18 0.34
C ILE A 19 4.15 -13.53 0.90
N SER A 20 4.59 -13.54 2.16
CA SER A 20 5.07 -14.76 2.83
C SER A 20 4.12 -15.25 3.93
N SER A 21 3.46 -14.35 4.66
CA SER A 21 2.51 -14.69 5.72
C SER A 21 1.07 -14.81 5.22
N GLY A 22 0.77 -14.19 4.08
CA GLY A 22 -0.58 -14.10 3.54
C GLY A 22 -1.42 -12.99 4.17
N LYS A 23 -0.81 -12.13 5.00
CA LYS A 23 -1.46 -10.99 5.65
C LYS A 23 -0.86 -9.70 5.13
N ILE A 24 -1.70 -8.87 4.52
CA ILE A 24 -1.30 -7.61 3.90
C ILE A 24 -1.59 -6.45 4.86
N VAL A 25 -0.67 -5.51 4.93
CA VAL A 25 -0.81 -4.20 5.58
C VAL A 25 -0.96 -3.14 4.49
N ALA A 26 -1.84 -2.18 4.73
CA ALA A 26 -1.97 -0.96 3.94
C ALA A 26 -1.93 0.23 4.91
N CYS A 27 -0.99 1.14 4.71
CA CYS A 27 -0.81 2.33 5.54
C CYS A 27 -0.03 3.41 4.77
N ASP A 28 0.13 4.58 5.38
CA ASP A 28 1.19 5.51 5.00
C ASP A 28 2.52 4.98 5.59
N PRO A 29 3.50 4.57 4.76
CA PRO A 29 4.74 3.96 5.23
C PRO A 29 5.72 4.97 5.85
N LEU A 30 5.46 6.28 5.74
CA LEU A 30 6.35 7.34 6.23
C LEU A 30 5.79 8.01 7.47
N ALA A 31 4.48 8.26 7.50
CA ALA A 31 3.82 8.95 8.61
C ALA A 31 3.35 7.99 9.71
N ASP A 32 2.74 6.86 9.35
CA ASP A 32 2.19 5.89 10.32
C ASP A 32 2.50 4.43 9.92
N PRO A 33 3.80 4.06 9.83
CA PRO A 33 4.17 2.68 9.52
C PRO A 33 3.77 1.76 10.67
N ASN A 34 2.97 0.74 10.35
CA ASN A 34 2.45 -0.20 11.34
C ASN A 34 2.51 -1.66 10.84
N THR A 35 2.05 -2.60 11.67
CA THR A 35 2.02 -4.03 11.34
C THR A 35 0.61 -4.61 11.44
N GLU A 36 -0.43 -3.79 11.34
CA GLU A 36 -1.82 -4.22 11.47
C GLU A 36 -2.33 -4.80 10.16
N GLY A 37 -2.31 -6.13 10.07
CA GLY A 37 -2.73 -6.84 8.87
C GLY A 37 -4.25 -6.83 8.66
N LEU A 38 -4.65 -6.71 7.40
CA LEU A 38 -6.03 -6.90 6.96
C LEU A 38 -6.54 -8.30 7.34
N THR A 39 -7.83 -8.37 7.67
CA THR A 39 -8.47 -9.60 8.16
C THR A 39 -8.57 -10.68 7.09
N GLN A 40 -8.82 -10.31 5.83
CA GLN A 40 -8.77 -11.23 4.70
C GLN A 40 -7.33 -11.66 4.40
N GLY A 41 -7.11 -12.97 4.33
CA GLY A 41 -5.81 -13.53 3.94
C GLY A 41 -5.73 -13.87 2.45
N VAL A 42 -4.52 -13.93 1.93
CA VAL A 42 -4.22 -14.39 0.56
C VAL A 42 -3.18 -15.52 0.60
N PRO A 43 -3.08 -16.35 -0.45
CA PRO A 43 -2.00 -17.31 -0.55
C PRO A 43 -0.63 -16.60 -0.56
N ALA A 44 0.39 -17.27 -0.04
CA ALA A 44 1.77 -16.80 -0.20
C ALA A 44 2.18 -16.86 -1.69
N GLY A 45 2.97 -15.90 -2.12
CA GLY A 45 3.38 -15.76 -3.52
C GLY A 45 3.84 -14.35 -3.85
N ASP A 46 4.10 -14.14 -5.14
CA ASP A 46 4.53 -12.86 -5.69
C ASP A 46 3.42 -12.31 -6.58
N TYR A 47 2.96 -11.09 -6.28
CA TYR A 47 1.76 -10.52 -6.89
C TYR A 47 2.03 -9.14 -7.49
N PRO A 48 1.66 -8.89 -8.76
CA PRO A 48 1.90 -7.61 -9.39
C PRO A 48 1.03 -6.51 -8.78
N LEU A 49 1.64 -5.34 -8.61
CA LEU A 49 0.96 -4.09 -8.31
C LEU A 49 0.83 -3.27 -9.59
N GLU A 50 -0.38 -2.78 -9.81
CA GLU A 50 -0.74 -1.87 -10.88
C GLU A 50 -1.13 -0.51 -10.28
N LEU A 51 -0.68 0.59 -10.88
CA LEU A 51 -1.23 1.93 -10.64
C LEU A 51 -2.13 2.35 -11.80
N HIS A 52 -3.24 2.98 -11.47
CA HIS A 52 -4.14 3.59 -12.43
C HIS A 52 -4.09 5.10 -12.28
N TYR A 53 -4.08 5.78 -13.42
CA TYR A 53 -3.92 7.21 -13.51
C TYR A 53 -5.17 7.83 -14.13
N ASN A 54 -5.49 9.06 -13.74
CA ASN A 54 -6.45 9.89 -14.47
C ASN A 54 -5.79 10.54 -15.70
N ASP A 55 -6.54 11.37 -16.42
CA ASP A 55 -6.07 12.03 -17.65
C ASP A 55 -4.91 13.03 -17.41
N ASP A 56 -4.73 13.49 -16.17
CA ASP A 56 -3.64 14.38 -15.75
C ASP A 56 -2.41 13.62 -15.20
N GLU A 57 -2.31 12.32 -15.49
CA GLU A 57 -1.23 11.44 -15.02
C GLU A 57 -1.12 11.39 -13.48
N ARG A 58 -2.23 11.60 -12.76
CA ARG A 58 -2.29 11.46 -11.30
C ARG A 58 -2.72 10.05 -10.90
N PRO A 59 -2.00 9.36 -9.98
CA PRO A 59 -2.48 8.10 -9.40
C PRO A 59 -3.84 8.27 -8.71
N VAL A 60 -4.79 7.42 -9.05
CA VAL A 60 -6.16 7.42 -8.46
C VAL A 60 -6.55 6.07 -7.86
N LEU A 61 -5.82 5.01 -8.18
CA LEU A 61 -6.07 3.67 -7.67
C LEU A 61 -4.75 2.88 -7.66
N ALA A 62 -4.45 2.21 -6.55
CA ALA A 62 -3.41 1.19 -6.48
C ALA A 62 -4.06 -0.19 -6.41
N CYS A 63 -3.69 -1.12 -7.29
CA CYS A 63 -4.33 -2.43 -7.42
C CYS A 63 -3.29 -3.57 -7.32
N LEU A 64 -3.34 -4.32 -6.23
CA LEU A 64 -2.57 -5.55 -6.07
C LEU A 64 -3.39 -6.74 -6.57
N ARG A 65 -2.92 -7.41 -7.63
CA ARG A 65 -3.69 -8.44 -8.35
C ARG A 65 -3.27 -9.87 -7.94
N PHE A 66 -4.27 -10.70 -7.62
CA PHE A 66 -4.08 -12.10 -7.22
C PHE A 66 -4.55 -13.11 -8.28
N SER A 67 -5.47 -12.71 -9.16
CA SER A 67 -6.04 -13.57 -10.19
C SER A 67 -6.65 -12.77 -11.34
N ASP A 68 -6.83 -13.40 -12.51
CA ASP A 68 -7.53 -12.85 -13.67
C ASP A 68 -9.01 -13.29 -13.76
N LYS A 69 -9.53 -13.88 -12.68
CA LYS A 69 -10.93 -14.34 -12.67
C LYS A 69 -11.90 -13.16 -12.62
N PRO A 70 -13.11 -13.31 -13.18
CA PRO A 70 -14.13 -12.28 -13.09
C PRO A 70 -14.47 -11.93 -11.64
N VAL A 71 -14.48 -10.64 -11.33
CA VAL A 71 -14.94 -10.11 -10.05
C VAL A 71 -16.45 -10.13 -10.02
N VAL A 72 -17.02 -10.66 -8.94
CA VAL A 72 -18.48 -10.68 -8.72
C VAL A 72 -18.91 -9.92 -7.47
N ARG A 73 -17.95 -9.59 -6.59
CA ARG A 73 -18.21 -8.94 -5.31
C ARG A 73 -17.02 -8.09 -4.89
N TRP A 74 -17.31 -6.92 -4.35
CA TRP A 74 -16.36 -6.05 -3.67
C TRP A 74 -16.72 -5.99 -2.19
N GLU A 75 -15.72 -5.84 -1.32
CA GLU A 75 -15.90 -5.57 0.11
C GLU A 75 -14.82 -4.62 0.63
N MET A 76 -15.18 -3.75 1.57
CA MET A 76 -14.20 -2.90 2.25
C MET A 76 -13.21 -3.77 3.04
N ALA A 77 -11.93 -3.51 2.85
CA ALA A 77 -10.86 -4.14 3.60
C ALA A 77 -10.80 -3.54 5.01
N VAL A 78 -10.70 -4.41 6.01
CA VAL A 78 -10.71 -4.02 7.42
C VAL A 78 -9.63 -4.76 8.20
N ILE A 79 -9.15 -4.13 9.27
CA ILE A 79 -8.31 -4.75 10.30
C ILE A 79 -9.18 -5.38 11.40
N ALA A 80 -8.56 -6.13 12.31
CA ALA A 80 -9.27 -6.80 13.39
C ALA A 80 -10.02 -5.78 14.28
N GLY A 81 -11.30 -6.05 14.55
CA GLY A 81 -12.14 -5.21 15.41
C GLY A 81 -12.94 -4.12 14.69
N GLN A 82 -12.67 -3.87 13.40
CA GLN A 82 -13.51 -2.99 12.59
C GLN A 82 -14.71 -3.76 12.02
N ASP A 83 -15.90 -3.17 12.15
CA ASP A 83 -17.16 -3.74 11.67
C ASP A 83 -17.88 -2.74 10.75
N VAL A 84 -17.86 -3.03 9.44
CA VAL A 84 -18.43 -2.17 8.39
C VAL A 84 -19.92 -1.91 8.62
N SER A 85 -20.65 -2.80 9.29
CA SER A 85 -22.09 -2.61 9.57
C SER A 85 -22.37 -1.48 10.58
N THR A 86 -21.34 -1.03 11.30
CA THR A 86 -21.44 0.08 12.26
C THR A 86 -21.22 1.45 11.62
N LEU A 87 -20.77 1.49 10.36
CA LEU A 87 -20.53 2.74 9.65
C LEU A 87 -21.84 3.42 9.25
N GLN A 88 -21.86 4.74 9.34
CA GLN A 88 -22.89 5.55 8.69
C GLN A 88 -22.70 5.53 7.18
N GLU A 89 -23.75 5.86 6.43
CA GLU A 89 -23.65 5.99 4.98
C GLU A 89 -22.56 7.01 4.58
N GLY A 90 -21.78 6.67 3.56
CA GLY A 90 -20.65 7.47 3.09
C GLY A 90 -19.38 7.40 3.95
N HIS A 91 -19.42 6.78 5.14
CA HIS A 91 -18.22 6.61 5.96
C HIS A 91 -17.44 5.35 5.57
N ILE A 92 -16.15 5.38 5.89
CA ILE A 92 -15.21 4.32 5.53
C ILE A 92 -14.33 3.94 6.72
N PHE A 93 -13.86 2.69 6.71
CA PHE A 93 -12.59 2.32 7.34
C PHE A 93 -11.48 2.43 6.31
N GLY A 94 -10.30 2.81 6.76
CA GLY A 94 -9.17 3.12 5.91
C GLY A 94 -7.94 3.43 6.75
N TYR A 95 -6.96 4.03 6.12
CA TYR A 95 -5.76 4.54 6.80
C TYR A 95 -5.57 6.02 6.47
N PRO A 96 -5.03 6.81 7.43
CA PRO A 96 -4.64 8.18 7.16
C PRO A 96 -3.38 8.20 6.27
N VAL A 97 -3.33 9.16 5.37
CA VAL A 97 -2.14 9.54 4.60
C VAL A 97 -1.79 10.96 4.99
N ASP A 98 -0.53 11.18 5.37
CA ASP A 98 -0.01 12.46 5.87
C ASP A 98 1.38 12.78 5.28
N ALA A 99 1.93 11.86 4.49
CA ALA A 99 3.13 12.06 3.69
C ALA A 99 2.85 11.98 2.17
N GLY A 100 1.58 12.01 1.76
CA GLY A 100 1.17 11.80 0.36
C GLY A 100 1.50 10.41 -0.21
N MET A 101 1.74 9.41 0.64
CA MET A 101 2.15 8.06 0.26
C MET A 101 1.23 6.99 0.85
N GLY A 102 0.88 6.00 0.04
CA GLY A 102 0.34 4.72 0.48
C GLY A 102 1.33 3.59 0.25
N CYS A 103 1.03 2.42 0.79
CA CYS A 103 1.79 1.21 0.47
C CYS A 103 0.96 -0.07 0.59
N PHE A 104 1.50 -1.13 -0.03
CA PHE A 104 1.15 -2.51 0.32
C PHE A 104 2.40 -3.26 0.74
N MET A 105 2.28 -4.04 1.81
CA MET A 105 3.32 -4.95 2.27
C MET A 105 2.75 -6.15 3.02
N ASP A 106 3.49 -7.27 3.06
CA ASP A 106 3.19 -8.36 3.98
C ASP A 106 3.48 -7.94 5.44
N VAL A 107 2.77 -8.48 6.43
CA VAL A 107 3.03 -8.21 7.86
C VAL A 107 4.48 -8.52 8.27
N GLU A 108 5.12 -9.55 7.71
CA GLU A 108 6.53 -9.83 7.96
C GLU A 108 7.44 -8.79 7.29
N SER A 109 7.07 -8.30 6.10
CA SER A 109 7.77 -7.17 5.46
C SER A 109 7.63 -5.89 6.29
N ALA A 110 6.48 -5.63 6.89
CA ALA A 110 6.25 -4.49 7.78
C ALA A 110 7.16 -4.52 9.02
N LYS A 111 7.32 -5.69 9.65
CA LYS A 111 8.25 -5.86 10.77
C LYS A 111 9.69 -5.57 10.35
N LEU A 112 10.10 -6.06 9.18
CA LEU A 112 11.45 -5.82 8.66
C LEU A 112 11.68 -4.36 8.27
N TYR A 113 10.66 -3.69 7.73
CA TYR A 113 10.71 -2.27 7.41
C TYR A 113 10.92 -1.43 8.68
N LEU A 114 10.13 -1.66 9.74
CA LEU A 114 10.31 -1.01 11.04
C LEU A 114 11.66 -1.34 11.69
N GLN A 115 12.13 -2.58 11.55
CA GLN A 115 13.46 -2.96 12.01
C GLN A 115 14.56 -2.16 11.29
N ARG A 116 14.49 -2.05 9.95
CA ARG A 116 15.45 -1.28 9.17
C ARG A 116 15.46 0.20 9.56
N PHE A 117 14.29 0.77 9.82
CA PHE A 117 14.20 2.15 10.31
C PHE A 117 14.84 2.33 11.70
N SER A 118 14.62 1.39 12.61
CA SER A 118 15.27 1.39 13.92
C SER A 118 16.80 1.32 13.80
N GLU A 119 17.32 0.46 12.91
CA GLU A 119 18.75 0.35 12.63
C GLU A 119 19.32 1.65 12.04
N LEU A 120 18.63 2.25 11.08
CA LEU A 120 19.01 3.54 10.49
C LEU A 120 19.06 4.67 11.53
N ASN A 121 18.09 4.72 12.43
CA ASN A 121 18.07 5.66 13.55
C ASN A 121 19.33 5.54 14.41
N GLU A 122 19.73 4.32 14.76
CA GLU A 122 20.95 4.08 15.55
C GLU A 122 22.23 4.41 14.78
N GLU A 123 22.27 4.17 13.46
CA GLU A 123 23.36 4.60 12.60
C GLU A 123 23.50 6.14 12.58
N ILE A 124 22.38 6.85 12.46
CA ILE A 124 22.36 8.32 12.44
C ILE A 124 22.78 8.89 13.79
N LYS A 125 22.31 8.34 14.92
CA LYS A 125 22.76 8.77 16.25
C LYS A 125 24.26 8.60 16.45
N LYS A 126 24.83 7.48 15.98
CA LYS A 126 26.29 7.24 16.05
C LYS A 126 27.09 8.25 15.23
N LYS A 127 26.55 8.70 14.10
CA LYS A 127 27.23 9.65 13.19
C LYS A 127 27.04 11.12 13.60
N LYS A 128 25.83 11.51 13.98
CA LYS A 128 25.43 12.92 14.19
C LYS A 128 25.23 13.29 15.67
N GLY A 129 25.23 12.32 16.59
CA GLY A 129 25.04 12.51 18.03
C GLY A 129 23.70 11.96 18.56
N PRO A 130 23.54 11.83 19.88
CA PRO A 130 22.41 11.13 20.50
C PRO A 130 21.04 11.77 20.26
N ASP A 131 20.99 13.07 19.99
CA ASP A 131 19.76 13.83 19.73
C ASP A 131 19.34 13.81 18.26
N ALA A 132 20.13 13.17 17.38
CA ALA A 132 19.78 13.02 15.97
C ALA A 132 18.75 11.89 15.76
N TYR A 133 17.92 12.06 14.74
CA TYR A 133 16.90 11.08 14.33
C TYR A 133 16.93 10.93 12.81
N ALA A 134 16.58 9.74 12.32
CA ALA A 134 16.44 9.46 10.91
C ALA A 134 15.10 9.98 10.39
N ASN A 135 15.12 10.60 9.22
CA ASN A 135 13.92 10.89 8.45
C ASN A 135 13.71 9.74 7.44
N LEU A 136 12.56 9.06 7.50
CA LEU A 136 12.25 7.98 6.55
C LEU A 136 12.29 8.45 5.10
N TYR A 137 11.84 9.66 4.82
CA TYR A 137 11.89 10.21 3.47
C TYR A 137 13.35 10.52 3.09
N ASP A 138 13.97 11.51 3.72
CA ASP A 138 15.30 12.02 3.33
C ASP A 138 16.42 10.96 3.43
N ASP A 139 16.40 10.11 4.47
CA ASP A 139 17.51 9.19 4.75
C ASP A 139 17.30 7.79 4.16
N LEU A 140 16.09 7.43 3.70
CA LEU A 140 15.78 6.07 3.20
C LEU A 140 15.07 6.04 1.85
N ILE A 141 13.96 6.77 1.69
CA ILE A 141 13.09 6.65 0.52
C ILE A 141 13.52 7.55 -0.62
N GLU A 142 13.83 8.82 -0.38
CA GLU A 142 14.29 9.74 -1.43
C GLU A 142 15.54 9.21 -2.16
N PRO A 143 16.59 8.71 -1.47
CA PRO A 143 17.74 8.12 -2.16
C PRO A 143 17.37 6.91 -3.03
N ALA A 144 16.42 6.07 -2.57
CA ALA A 144 15.98 4.90 -3.30
C ALA A 144 15.14 5.27 -4.54
N MET A 145 14.29 6.30 -4.44
CA MET A 145 13.56 6.87 -5.59
C MET A 145 14.51 7.51 -6.60
N GLN A 146 15.54 8.23 -6.14
CA GLN A 146 16.55 8.80 -7.04
C GLN A 146 17.34 7.71 -7.78
N GLU A 147 17.62 6.58 -7.12
CA GLU A 147 18.29 5.44 -7.73
C GLU A 147 17.40 4.71 -8.75
N SER A 148 16.10 4.56 -8.47
CA SER A 148 15.14 3.94 -9.40
C SER A 148 14.81 4.82 -10.59
N GLY A 149 14.82 6.15 -10.41
CA GLY A 149 14.33 7.12 -11.39
C GLY A 149 12.80 7.25 -11.41
N GLU A 150 12.10 6.64 -10.45
CA GLU A 150 10.64 6.63 -10.33
C GLU A 150 10.21 7.43 -9.10
N PHE A 151 9.18 8.26 -9.26
CA PHE A 151 8.70 9.16 -8.20
C PHE A 151 7.27 8.86 -7.75
N ASP A 152 6.47 8.17 -8.57
CA ASP A 152 5.11 7.77 -8.21
C ASP A 152 5.06 6.47 -7.41
N PHE A 153 6.11 5.66 -7.48
CA PHE A 153 6.17 4.38 -6.77
C PHE A 153 7.61 3.97 -6.48
N LEU A 154 7.75 3.01 -5.55
CA LEU A 154 9.02 2.41 -5.22
C LEU A 154 8.83 0.96 -4.76
N ASP A 155 9.56 0.02 -5.39
CA ASP A 155 9.78 -1.33 -4.84
C ASP A 155 10.96 -1.29 -3.87
N PHE A 156 10.65 -1.08 -2.59
CA PHE A 156 11.65 -0.93 -1.56
C PHE A 156 11.93 -2.26 -0.85
N ARG A 157 13.21 -2.62 -0.76
CA ARG A 157 13.68 -3.82 -0.05
C ARG A 157 14.43 -3.42 1.22
N PRO A 158 13.85 -3.65 2.43
CA PRO A 158 14.53 -3.32 3.68
C PRO A 158 15.88 -4.02 3.85
N TYR A 159 16.03 -5.22 3.28
CA TYR A 159 17.25 -6.02 3.33
C TYR A 159 17.48 -6.70 1.97
N ALA A 160 18.66 -6.51 1.38
CA ALA A 160 19.00 -7.02 0.04
C ALA A 160 19.08 -8.56 -0.04
N ASP A 161 19.32 -9.23 1.08
CA ASP A 161 19.42 -10.69 1.18
C ASP A 161 18.09 -11.39 1.50
N LYS A 162 16.99 -10.62 1.61
CA LYS A 162 15.65 -11.14 1.92
C LYS A 162 14.69 -10.91 0.75
N PRO A 163 13.72 -11.81 0.52
CA PRO A 163 12.73 -11.64 -0.53
C PRO A 163 11.68 -10.57 -0.20
N ASN A 164 11.57 -10.16 1.07
CA ASN A 164 10.62 -9.17 1.55
C ASN A 164 10.82 -7.80 0.90
N ASN A 165 9.72 -7.20 0.49
CA ASN A 165 9.66 -5.84 0.00
C ASN A 165 8.40 -5.12 0.48
N VAL A 166 8.42 -3.80 0.27
CA VAL A 166 7.33 -2.86 0.47
C VAL A 166 7.12 -2.16 -0.87
N LEU A 167 5.90 -2.17 -1.39
CA LEU A 167 5.57 -1.36 -2.55
C LEU A 167 4.94 -0.06 -2.07
N LEU A 168 5.68 1.04 -2.22
CA LEU A 168 5.22 2.38 -1.91
C LEU A 168 4.66 3.02 -3.18
N PHE A 169 3.66 3.87 -3.05
CA PHE A 169 3.07 4.62 -4.15
C PHE A 169 2.45 5.93 -3.67
N THR A 170 2.46 6.96 -4.51
CA THR A 170 1.84 8.24 -4.18
C THR A 170 0.32 8.09 -4.13
N SER A 171 -0.33 8.83 -3.24
CA SER A 171 -1.80 8.85 -3.13
C SER A 171 -2.47 9.77 -4.16
N GLY A 172 -1.69 10.35 -5.09
CA GLY A 172 -2.17 11.31 -6.07
C GLY A 172 -2.59 12.64 -5.46
N TRP A 173 -3.74 12.69 -4.82
CA TRP A 173 -4.28 13.91 -4.18
C TRP A 173 -3.55 14.33 -2.90
N GLY A 174 -2.64 13.49 -2.40
CA GLY A 174 -1.84 13.78 -1.22
C GLY A 174 -2.50 13.30 0.06
N ASP A 175 -2.52 14.16 1.07
CA ASP A 175 -2.99 13.80 2.41
C ASP A 175 -4.50 13.56 2.45
N GLY A 176 -4.92 12.62 3.28
CA GLY A 176 -6.32 12.22 3.33
C GLY A 176 -6.58 10.98 4.17
N PHE A 177 -7.76 10.39 3.99
CA PHE A 177 -8.13 9.13 4.63
C PHE A 177 -8.71 8.18 3.58
N TYR A 178 -7.98 7.13 3.25
CA TYR A 178 -8.24 6.31 2.08
C TYR A 178 -8.61 4.88 2.47
N ALA A 179 -9.61 4.34 1.79
CA ALA A 179 -10.10 2.98 2.01
C ALA A 179 -9.47 2.00 1.03
N SER A 180 -9.31 0.76 1.50
CA SER A 180 -8.98 -0.36 0.62
C SER A 180 -10.16 -1.29 0.45
N TYR A 181 -10.23 -2.01 -0.68
CA TYR A 181 -11.33 -2.90 -1.03
C TYR A 181 -10.82 -4.21 -1.64
N TRP A 182 -11.37 -5.32 -1.17
CA TRP A 182 -11.15 -6.65 -1.74
C TRP A 182 -12.14 -6.93 -2.86
N ALA A 183 -11.63 -7.42 -3.99
CA ALA A 183 -12.41 -8.05 -5.03
C ALA A 183 -12.43 -9.57 -4.86
N PHE A 184 -13.57 -10.20 -5.09
CA PHE A 184 -13.74 -11.65 -5.00
C PHE A 184 -14.36 -12.26 -6.25
N ASP A 185 -13.93 -13.49 -6.57
CA ASP A 185 -14.53 -14.34 -7.59
C ASP A 185 -15.80 -15.07 -7.07
N ALA A 186 -16.47 -15.80 -7.96
CA ALA A 186 -17.68 -16.57 -7.65
C ALA A 186 -17.47 -17.66 -6.58
N GLU A 187 -16.22 -18.06 -6.32
CA GLU A 187 -15.84 -19.03 -5.30
C GLU A 187 -15.34 -18.36 -4.02
N ASN A 188 -15.54 -17.05 -3.85
CA ASN A 188 -15.08 -16.24 -2.72
C ASN A 188 -13.55 -16.21 -2.55
N ARG A 189 -12.79 -16.36 -3.64
CA ARG A 189 -11.33 -16.18 -3.60
C ARG A 189 -10.96 -14.74 -3.96
N PRO A 190 -9.95 -14.16 -3.29
CA PRO A 190 -9.45 -12.84 -3.63
C PRO A 190 -8.97 -12.77 -5.10
N VAL A 191 -9.40 -11.75 -5.81
CA VAL A 191 -9.00 -11.41 -7.18
C VAL A 191 -8.04 -10.23 -7.18
N ALA A 192 -8.36 -9.20 -6.39
CA ALA A 192 -7.52 -8.01 -6.22
C ALA A 192 -7.76 -7.37 -4.84
N LEU A 193 -6.79 -6.56 -4.41
CA LEU A 193 -6.91 -5.59 -3.33
C LEU A 193 -6.63 -4.22 -3.94
N VAL A 194 -7.52 -3.26 -3.75
CA VAL A 194 -7.32 -1.90 -4.24
C VAL A 194 -7.31 -0.89 -3.11
N THR A 195 -6.48 0.15 -3.17
CA THR A 195 -6.69 1.39 -2.41
C THR A 195 -7.21 2.44 -3.37
N ASP A 196 -8.38 3.00 -3.04
CA ASP A 196 -9.02 4.07 -3.81
C ASP A 196 -8.54 5.44 -3.31
N PHE A 197 -7.91 6.19 -4.21
CA PHE A 197 -7.44 7.56 -3.96
C PHE A 197 -8.35 8.62 -4.56
N GLY A 198 -9.46 8.27 -5.21
CA GLY A 198 -10.32 9.20 -5.94
C GLY A 198 -10.66 8.70 -7.34
N TYR A 199 -10.70 7.38 -7.56
CA TYR A 199 -11.04 6.82 -8.85
C TYR A 199 -12.46 7.20 -9.27
N GLY A 200 -12.58 7.77 -10.48
CA GLY A 200 -13.83 8.25 -11.05
C GLY A 200 -14.34 9.56 -10.43
N GLU A 201 -13.51 10.25 -9.65
CA GLU A 201 -13.77 11.61 -9.19
C GLU A 201 -13.03 12.58 -10.12
N ASP A 202 -13.78 13.46 -10.78
CA ASP A 202 -13.24 14.59 -11.55
C ASP A 202 -13.02 15.79 -10.59
N GLU A 203 -12.09 16.68 -10.90
CA GLU A 203 -11.95 17.96 -10.19
C GLU A 203 -13.29 18.73 -10.22
N GLU A 204 -13.87 19.03 -9.05
CA GLU A 204 -14.90 20.08 -8.91
C GLU A 204 -14.28 21.49 -8.94
#